data_AF-F3ZEB3-F1
#
_entry.id   AF-F3ZEB3-F1
#
_cell.length_a   1.000
_cell.length_b   1.000
_cell.length_c   1.000
_cell.angle_alpha   90.00
_cell.angle_beta   90.00
_cell.angle_gamma   90.00
#
_symmetry.space_group_name_H-M   'P 1'
#
loop_
_entity.id
_entity.type
_entity.pdbx_description
1 polymer ?
#
loop_
_entity_poly.entity_id
_entity_poly.type
_entity_poly.pdbx_seq_one_letter_code
_entity_poly.pdbx_strand_id
1 'polypeptide(L)'
;MSAHDTSDFADEARSRAARLLRMAAPEDDRDGLIAYATDTPDPPLMGPDGIRTTGCPRCRRTMWLQREAWVCAGCGEVRERGED
;
A
#
# COMPACT_ATOMS: atom_id res chain seq x y z
N MET A 1 4.35 16.40 26.12
CA MET A 1 4.47 15.87 24.74
C MET A 1 3.06 15.78 24.20
N SER A 2 2.70 16.70 23.30
CA SER A 2 1.34 16.86 22.81
C SER A 2 1.04 15.84 21.72
N ALA A 3 -0.21 15.37 21.61
CA ALA A 3 -0.64 14.35 20.64
C ALA A 3 -0.32 14.68 19.16
N HIS A 4 -0.06 15.95 18.84
CA HIS A 4 0.40 16.42 17.53
C HIS A 4 1.81 15.91 17.18
N ASP A 5 2.72 15.86 18.15
CA ASP A 5 4.13 15.48 17.98
C ASP A 5 4.29 13.98 17.59
N THR A 6 3.41 13.13 18.11
CA THR A 6 3.38 11.70 17.77
C THR A 6 2.75 11.42 16.41
N SER A 7 1.77 12.22 15.99
CA SER A 7 1.15 12.07 14.66
C SER A 7 2.14 12.45 13.57
N ASP A 8 2.79 13.61 13.70
CA ASP A 8 3.75 14.13 12.72
C ASP A 8 4.94 13.17 12.56
N PHE A 9 5.48 12.65 13.67
CA PHE A 9 6.53 11.62 13.63
C PHE A 9 6.05 10.32 12.95
N ALA A 10 4.84 9.87 13.27
CA ALA A 10 4.29 8.64 12.69
C ALA A 10 4.00 8.81 11.19
N ASP A 11 3.56 9.99 10.77
CA ASP A 11 3.28 10.31 9.38
C ASP A 11 4.58 10.51 8.58
N GLU A 12 5.58 11.17 9.16
CA GLU A 12 6.93 11.25 8.58
C GLU A 12 7.55 9.85 8.46
N ALA A 13 7.44 9.00 9.49
CA ALA A 13 7.94 7.62 9.47
C ALA A 13 7.23 6.74 8.42
N ARG A 14 5.95 7.01 8.14
CA ARG A 14 5.15 6.32 7.12
C ARG A 14 5.44 6.79 5.70
N SER A 15 5.89 8.03 5.51
CA SER A 15 6.07 8.61 4.18
C SER A 15 7.03 7.77 3.31
N ARG A 16 6.69 7.64 2.03
CA ARG A 16 7.54 6.97 1.03
C ARG A 16 8.93 7.62 0.96
N ALA A 17 9.01 8.95 1.05
CA ALA A 17 10.27 9.68 1.05
C ALA A 17 11.19 9.22 2.19
N ALA A 18 10.68 9.20 3.43
CA ALA A 18 11.48 8.77 4.58
C ALA A 18 11.92 7.31 4.45
N ARG A 19 11.08 6.43 3.89
CA ARG A 19 11.45 5.03 3.66
C ARG A 19 12.52 4.87 2.60
N LEU A 20 12.41 5.58 1.48
CA LEU A 20 13.42 5.54 0.40
C LEU A 20 14.77 6.07 0.90
N LEU A 21 14.77 7.20 1.61
CA LEU A 21 15.99 7.81 2.15
C LEU A 21 16.70 6.91 3.19
N ARG A 22 15.96 6.08 3.94
CA ARG A 22 16.56 5.09 4.86
C ARG A 22 17.22 3.90 4.16
N MET A 23 16.79 3.58 2.94
CA MET A 23 17.34 2.47 2.16
C MET A 23 18.41 2.91 1.15
N ALA A 24 18.50 4.23 0.90
CA ALA A 24 19.43 4.81 -0.05
C ALA A 24 20.89 4.62 0.38
N ALA A 25 21.73 4.23 -0.56
CA ALA A 25 23.17 4.26 -0.43
C ALA A 25 23.70 5.71 -0.58
N PRO A 26 24.92 6.02 -0.10
CA PRO A 26 25.49 7.37 -0.19
C PRO A 26 25.57 7.95 -1.62
N GLU A 27 25.68 7.09 -2.62
CA GLU A 27 25.76 7.42 -4.04
C GLU A 27 24.40 7.64 -4.72
N ASP A 28 23.29 7.33 -4.06
CA ASP A 28 21.96 7.45 -4.64
C ASP A 28 21.55 8.93 -4.77
N ASP A 29 20.83 9.23 -5.86
CA ASP A 29 20.29 10.57 -6.11
C ASP A 29 19.15 10.88 -5.14
N ARG A 30 19.51 11.55 -4.05
CA ARG A 30 18.60 11.99 -3.00
C ARG A 30 17.45 12.85 -3.52
N ASP A 31 17.74 13.78 -4.43
CA ASP A 31 16.73 14.71 -4.93
C ASP A 31 15.76 14.00 -5.89
N GLY A 32 16.27 13.09 -6.71
CA GLY A 32 15.46 12.18 -7.53
C GLY A 32 14.52 11.30 -6.71
N LEU A 33 14.97 10.75 -5.57
CA LEU A 33 14.13 9.95 -4.67
C LEU A 33 12.99 10.77 -4.04
N ILE A 34 13.26 12.03 -3.68
CA ILE A 34 12.25 12.96 -3.13
C ILE A 34 11.23 13.33 -4.21
N ALA A 35 11.70 13.65 -5.42
CA ALA A 35 10.83 13.96 -6.56
C ALA A 35 9.91 12.78 -6.90
N TYR A 36 10.47 11.56 -6.98
CA TYR A 36 9.70 10.34 -7.18
C TYR A 36 8.65 10.10 -6.10
N ALA A 37 9.01 10.30 -4.82
CA ALA A 37 8.08 10.16 -3.70
C ALA A 37 6.96 11.20 -3.72
N THR A 38 7.24 12.41 -4.23
CA THR A 38 6.24 13.47 -4.39
C THR A 38 5.24 13.14 -5.49
N ASP A 39 5.73 12.64 -6.62
CA ASP A 39 4.91 12.29 -7.78
C ASP A 39 4.15 10.96 -7.61
N THR A 40 4.55 10.14 -6.63
CA THR A 40 3.93 8.85 -6.35
C THR A 40 3.28 8.86 -4.97
N PRO A 41 1.95 9.05 -4.87
CA PRO A 41 1.29 9.16 -3.58
C PRO A 41 1.56 7.95 -2.67
N ASP A 42 1.56 8.21 -1.37
CA ASP A 42 1.66 7.14 -0.38
C ASP A 42 0.57 6.11 -0.62
N PRO A 43 0.89 4.80 -0.52
CA PRO A 43 -0.14 3.80 -0.61
C PRO A 43 -1.21 4.11 0.44
N PRO A 44 -2.50 3.94 0.13
CA PRO A 44 -3.55 4.17 1.10
C PRO A 44 -3.26 3.35 2.36
N LEU A 45 -3.57 3.90 3.53
CA LEU A 45 -3.43 3.20 4.80
C LEU A 45 -4.12 1.84 4.68
N MET A 46 -3.31 0.79 4.67
CA MET A 46 -3.81 -0.57 4.65
C MET A 46 -4.61 -0.76 5.94
N GLY A 47 -5.90 -1.06 5.79
CA GLY A 47 -6.76 -1.37 6.93
C GLY A 47 -6.19 -2.54 7.75
N PRO A 48 -6.70 -2.77 8.97
CA PRO A 48 -6.24 -3.83 9.85
C PRO A 48 -6.27 -5.23 9.19
N ASP A 49 -7.15 -5.41 8.21
CA ASP A 49 -7.30 -6.64 7.41
C ASP A 49 -6.15 -6.90 6.42
N GLY A 50 -5.27 -5.93 6.19
CA GLY A 50 -4.13 -6.05 5.28
C GLY A 50 -4.52 -6.40 3.83
N ILE A 51 -3.62 -7.11 3.15
CA ILE A 51 -3.91 -7.68 1.83
C ILE A 51 -4.73 -8.95 2.03
N ARG A 52 -6.02 -8.91 1.72
CA ARG A 52 -6.85 -10.12 1.69
C ARG A 52 -6.78 -10.79 0.32
N THR A 53 -6.55 -12.10 0.32
CA THR A 53 -6.58 -12.93 -0.89
C THR A 53 -7.49 -14.14 -0.71
N THR A 54 -8.02 -14.66 -1.81
CA THR A 54 -8.78 -15.92 -1.85
C THR A 54 -8.58 -16.63 -3.19
N GLY A 55 -9.18 -17.81 -3.39
CA GLY A 55 -9.13 -18.57 -4.63
C GLY A 55 -10.27 -18.22 -5.60
N CYS A 56 -9.95 -18.04 -6.88
CA CYS A 56 -10.96 -17.84 -7.92
C CYS A 56 -11.74 -19.13 -8.19
N PRO A 57 -13.08 -19.12 -8.11
CA PRO A 57 -13.90 -20.30 -8.38
C PRO A 57 -13.82 -20.76 -9.84
N ARG A 58 -13.47 -19.85 -10.77
CA ARG A 58 -13.43 -20.15 -12.21
C ARG A 58 -12.12 -20.74 -12.66
N CYS A 59 -10.99 -20.17 -12.22
CA CYS A 59 -9.67 -20.55 -12.71
C CYS A 59 -8.70 -21.00 -11.61
N ARG A 60 -9.13 -21.04 -10.34
CA ARG A 60 -8.34 -21.43 -9.16
C ARG A 60 -7.10 -20.56 -8.88
N ARG A 61 -6.90 -19.45 -9.61
CA ARG A 61 -5.85 -18.46 -9.34
C ARG A 61 -6.26 -17.50 -8.22
N THR A 62 -5.29 -16.76 -7.70
CA THR A 62 -5.48 -15.78 -6.64
C THR A 62 -6.45 -14.67 -7.04
N MET A 63 -7.38 -14.36 -6.14
CA MET A 63 -8.17 -13.14 -6.13
C MET A 63 -7.68 -12.22 -5.02
N TRP A 64 -7.73 -10.91 -5.26
CA TRP A 64 -7.33 -9.87 -4.32
C TRP A 64 -8.54 -9.03 -3.94
N LEU A 65 -8.68 -8.69 -2.67
CA LEU A 65 -9.72 -7.77 -2.23
C LEU A 65 -9.33 -6.33 -2.61
N GLN A 66 -10.17 -5.69 -3.40
CA GLN A 66 -10.10 -4.30 -3.84
C GLN A 66 -11.32 -3.57 -3.31
N ARG A 67 -11.15 -2.78 -2.23
CA ARG A 67 -12.26 -2.13 -1.51
C ARG A 67 -13.32 -3.17 -1.10
N GLU A 68 -14.44 -3.22 -1.82
CA GLU A 68 -15.58 -4.12 -1.56
C GLU A 68 -15.74 -5.22 -2.62
N ALA A 69 -14.70 -5.53 -3.40
CA ALA A 69 -14.76 -6.56 -4.43
C ALA A 69 -13.50 -7.43 -4.48
N TRP A 70 -13.68 -8.73 -4.61
CA TRP A 70 -12.64 -9.69 -4.97
C TRP A 70 -12.40 -9.66 -6.48
N VAL A 71 -11.17 -9.44 -6.91
CA VAL A 71 -10.77 -9.40 -8.33
C VAL A 71 -9.72 -10.47 -8.62
N CYS A 72 -9.97 -11.34 -9.59
CA CYS A 72 -9.04 -12.38 -10.00
C CYS A 72 -7.89 -11.84 -10.86
N ALA A 73 -6.64 -12.10 -10.45
CA ALA A 73 -5.45 -11.71 -11.21
C ALA A 73 -5.23 -12.55 -12.49
N GLY A 74 -6.00 -13.63 -12.67
CA GLY A 74 -5.85 -14.55 -13.78
C GLY A 74 -6.86 -14.33 -14.91
N CYS A 75 -8.15 -14.46 -14.59
CA CYS A 75 -9.24 -14.41 -15.57
C CYS A 75 -10.12 -13.17 -15.46
N GLY A 76 -9.81 -12.24 -14.54
CA GLY A 76 -10.59 -11.02 -14.36
C GLY A 76 -11.97 -11.19 -13.72
N GLU A 77 -12.30 -12.39 -13.21
CA GLU A 77 -13.56 -12.61 -12.47
C GLU A 77 -13.65 -11.65 -11.29
N VAL A 78 -14.82 -11.05 -11.09
CA VAL A 78 -15.12 -10.12 -9.99
C VAL A 78 -16.23 -10.71 -9.12
N ARG A 79 -16.07 -10.63 -7.79
CA ARG A 79 -17.12 -10.98 -6.82
C ARG A 79 -17.22 -9.88 -5.77
N GLU A 80 -18.42 -9.59 -5.30
CA GLU A 80 -18.60 -8.68 -4.17
C GLU A 80 -17.99 -9.27 -2.89
N ARG A 81 -17.49 -8.41 -2.01
CA ARG A 81 -17.09 -8.77 -0.64
C ARG A 81 -18.40 -9.03 0.11
N GLY A 82 -18.83 -10.29 0.14
CA GLY A 82 -19.98 -10.68 0.97
C GLY A 82 -19.80 -10.18 2.40
N GLU A 83 -20.89 -9.69 2.99
CA GLU A 83 -20.99 -9.39 4.41
C GLU A 83 -21.10 -10.74 5.15
N ASP A 84 -19.98 -11.26 5.64
CA ASP A 84 -19.94 -12.35 6.63
C ASP A 84 -19.97 -11.78 8.04
#